data_AF-A0A3D3B4Q1-F1
#
_entry.id   AF-A0A3D3B4Q1-F1
#
_cell.length_a   1.000
_cell.length_b   1.000
_cell.length_c   1.000
_cell.angle_alpha   90.00
_cell.angle_beta   90.00
_cell.angle_gamma   90.00
#
_symmetry.space_group_name_H-M   'P 1'
#
loop_
_entity.id
_entity.type
_entity.pdbx_description
1 polymer ?
#
loop_
_entity_poly.entity_id
_entity_poly.type
_entity_poly.pdbx_seq_one_letter_code
_entity_poly.pdbx_strand_id
1 'polypeptide(L)'
;MGQRRAGLGGSVRRGEARRRRYRWPPHQSRRDMIMPPFADLQRDFAGAVLDREAAVPAPLSCKAGGVQCRRFGVYRNNVYASLIEVLTGRFPVFARLVGDEFFRAMARVYIEREPPRSAVLLRYGVGFPEFVAGFGPAASVTYLADVAALEWAWHAAYHAPDVTPLSLPELARAAERAEDAVLRLHPSLAGVPSPHPVVSIFELNAQEGEVRRGWSRAARTRWW
;
A
#
# COMPACT_ATOMS: atom_id res chain seq x y z
N MET A 1 -78.66 -39.98 -9.93
CA MET A 1 -78.56 -40.40 -11.35
C MET A 1 -77.51 -39.51 -11.99
N GLY A 2 -76.44 -39.93 -12.64
CA GLY A 2 -75.88 -41.22 -12.99
C GLY A 2 -74.63 -40.89 -13.83
N GLN A 3 -73.51 -41.50 -13.46
CA GLN A 3 -72.13 -41.36 -13.96
C GLN A 3 -71.94 -41.25 -15.49
N ARG A 4 -70.78 -40.69 -15.91
CA ARG A 4 -69.64 -41.47 -16.47
C ARG A 4 -68.38 -40.61 -16.66
N ARG A 5 -67.22 -41.22 -16.38
CA ARG A 5 -65.84 -40.77 -16.61
C ARG A 5 -65.32 -41.23 -17.98
N ALA A 6 -64.40 -40.46 -18.56
CA ALA A 6 -63.19 -40.86 -19.30
C ALA A 6 -62.45 -39.54 -19.63
N GLY A 7 -61.13 -39.34 -19.56
CA GLY A 7 -60.02 -40.27 -19.61
C GLY A 7 -59.04 -39.84 -20.73
N LEU A 8 -58.02 -39.05 -20.35
CA LEU A 8 -56.65 -38.97 -20.91
C LEU A 8 -56.40 -38.54 -22.38
N GLY A 9 -55.40 -37.66 -22.55
CA GLY A 9 -54.49 -37.72 -23.72
C GLY A 9 -54.36 -36.45 -24.57
N GLY A 10 -53.72 -35.39 -24.05
CA GLY A 10 -53.30 -34.23 -24.84
C GLY A 10 -51.78 -34.21 -25.05
N SER A 11 -51.33 -34.60 -26.23
CA SER A 11 -49.92 -34.73 -26.62
C SER A 11 -49.17 -33.39 -26.64
N VAL A 12 -48.17 -33.23 -25.76
CA VAL A 12 -47.18 -32.15 -25.86
C VAL A 12 -46.19 -32.51 -26.98
N ARG A 13 -46.24 -31.76 -28.08
CA ARG A 13 -45.28 -31.87 -29.19
C ARG A 13 -43.89 -31.44 -28.70
N ARG A 14 -42.94 -32.36 -28.82
CA ARG A 14 -41.53 -32.18 -28.50
C ARG A 14 -40.89 -31.27 -29.55
N GLY A 15 -40.78 -29.97 -29.24
CA GLY A 15 -40.02 -29.02 -30.07
C GLY A 15 -38.53 -29.28 -29.92
N GLU A 16 -37.90 -29.80 -30.97
CA GLU A 16 -36.46 -30.01 -31.06
C GLU A 16 -35.71 -28.66 -31.00
N ALA A 17 -35.14 -28.35 -29.84
CA ALA A 17 -34.16 -27.29 -29.71
C ALA A 17 -32.88 -27.70 -30.47
N ARG A 18 -32.74 -27.20 -31.70
CA ARG A 18 -31.49 -27.23 -32.49
C ARG A 18 -30.36 -26.66 -31.63
N ARG A 19 -29.56 -27.56 -31.03
CA ARG A 19 -28.27 -27.24 -30.42
C ARG A 19 -27.34 -26.76 -31.54
N ARG A 20 -27.29 -25.45 -31.77
CA ARG A 20 -26.24 -24.82 -32.57
C ARG A 20 -24.93 -25.09 -31.83
N ARG A 21 -24.16 -26.08 -32.29
CA ARG A 21 -22.76 -26.28 -31.86
C ARG A 21 -22.04 -24.98 -32.16
N TYR A 22 -21.66 -24.25 -31.11
CA TYR A 22 -20.82 -23.08 -31.24
C TYR A 22 -19.47 -23.56 -31.76
N ARG A 23 -19.24 -23.39 -33.07
CA ARG A 23 -17.97 -23.71 -33.70
C ARG A 23 -17.00 -22.61 -33.29
N TRP A 24 -16.11 -22.90 -32.36
CA TRP A 24 -15.01 -22.01 -32.00
C TRP A 24 -14.25 -21.64 -33.29
N PRO A 25 -14.04 -20.35 -33.60
CA PRO A 25 -13.19 -19.96 -34.73
C PRO A 25 -11.81 -20.59 -34.56
N PRO A 26 -11.13 -21.01 -35.63
CA PRO A 26 -9.79 -21.55 -35.52
C PRO A 26 -8.92 -20.52 -34.78
N HIS A 27 -8.32 -20.97 -33.67
CA HIS A 27 -7.31 -20.25 -32.94
C HIS A 27 -6.31 -19.67 -33.94
N GLN A 28 -6.23 -18.34 -34.04
CA GLN A 28 -5.06 -17.73 -34.65
C GLN A 28 -3.87 -18.22 -33.81
N SER A 29 -2.88 -18.77 -34.50
CA SER A 29 -1.74 -19.46 -33.93
C SER A 29 -1.09 -18.61 -32.84
N ARG A 30 -1.09 -19.12 -31.60
CA ARG A 30 -0.19 -18.66 -30.52
C ARG A 30 1.30 -18.80 -30.88
N ARG A 31 1.64 -19.24 -32.09
CA ARG A 31 2.98 -19.71 -32.47
C ARG A 31 3.91 -18.63 -33.02
N ASP A 32 3.40 -17.45 -33.38
CA ASP A 32 4.25 -16.36 -33.91
C ASP A 32 4.36 -15.17 -32.95
N MET A 33 3.70 -15.23 -31.79
CA MET A 33 3.94 -14.26 -30.72
C MET A 33 5.24 -14.68 -30.03
N ILE A 34 6.35 -14.04 -30.37
CA ILE A 34 7.57 -14.09 -29.56
C ILE A 34 7.14 -13.63 -28.17
N MET A 35 6.97 -14.60 -27.25
CA MET A 35 6.64 -14.26 -25.87
C MET A 35 7.85 -13.50 -25.32
N PRO A 36 7.66 -12.25 -24.87
CA PRO A 36 8.75 -11.58 -24.16
C PRO A 36 9.22 -12.48 -23.02
N PRO A 37 10.52 -12.46 -22.70
CA PRO A 37 11.05 -13.14 -21.52
C PRO A 37 10.14 -12.90 -20.31
N PHE A 38 9.97 -13.90 -19.46
CA PHE A 38 9.05 -13.80 -18.32
C PHE A 38 9.34 -12.58 -17.43
N ALA A 39 10.61 -12.18 -17.30
CA ALA A 39 11.02 -10.98 -16.59
C ALA A 39 10.42 -9.70 -17.19
N ASP A 40 10.35 -9.59 -18.52
CA ASP A 40 9.77 -8.44 -19.21
C ASP A 40 8.25 -8.42 -19.06
N LEU A 41 7.60 -9.59 -19.14
CA LEU A 41 6.18 -9.72 -18.83
C LEU A 41 5.85 -9.25 -17.41
N GLN A 42 6.65 -9.65 -16.42
CA GLN A 42 6.47 -9.24 -15.02
C GLN A 42 6.69 -7.74 -14.84
N ARG A 43 7.70 -7.17 -15.50
CA ARG A 43 8.01 -5.74 -15.47
C ARG A 43 6.87 -4.92 -16.07
N ASP A 44 6.40 -5.31 -17.25
CA ASP A 44 5.30 -4.66 -17.96
C ASP A 44 4.01 -4.76 -17.16
N PHE A 45 3.74 -5.93 -16.56
CA PHE A 45 2.59 -6.11 -15.68
C PHE A 45 2.68 -5.22 -14.44
N ALA A 46 3.82 -5.21 -13.74
CA ALA A 46 4.01 -4.41 -12.53
C ALA A 46 3.90 -2.91 -12.82
N GLY A 47 4.53 -2.44 -13.90
CA GLY A 47 4.42 -1.05 -14.37
C GLY A 47 2.98 -0.70 -14.71
N ALA A 48 2.31 -1.55 -15.48
CA ALA A 48 0.90 -1.33 -15.81
C ALA A 48 0.00 -1.38 -14.57
N VAL A 49 0.31 -2.11 -13.50
CA VAL A 49 -0.55 -2.11 -12.30
C VAL A 49 -0.48 -0.78 -11.54
N LEU A 50 0.68 -0.13 -11.56
CA LEU A 50 0.97 1.10 -10.83
C LEU A 50 0.76 2.36 -11.68
N ASP A 51 0.55 2.22 -12.99
CA ASP A 51 0.16 3.30 -13.89
C ASP A 51 -1.31 3.09 -14.32
N ARG A 52 -2.16 4.01 -13.88
CA ARG A 52 -3.59 3.99 -14.19
C ARG A 52 -3.86 4.13 -15.69
N GLU A 53 -3.08 4.95 -16.37
CA GLU A 53 -3.25 5.31 -17.79
C GLU A 53 -2.54 4.32 -18.72
N ALA A 54 -1.62 3.50 -18.19
CA ALA A 54 -1.00 2.44 -18.96
C ALA A 54 -2.04 1.48 -19.57
N ALA A 55 -1.78 1.03 -20.80
CA ALA A 55 -2.58 0.00 -21.44
C ALA A 55 -2.46 -1.34 -20.67
N VAL A 56 -3.47 -2.20 -20.83
CA VAL A 56 -3.39 -3.59 -20.34
C VAL A 56 -2.28 -4.30 -21.12
N PRO A 57 -1.30 -4.96 -20.46
CA PRO A 57 -0.21 -5.65 -21.15
C PRO A 57 -0.73 -6.60 -22.23
N ALA A 58 -0.11 -6.60 -23.42
CA ALA A 58 -0.57 -7.33 -24.61
C ALA A 58 -1.00 -8.80 -24.37
N PRO A 59 -0.27 -9.64 -23.61
CA PRO A 59 -0.71 -11.01 -23.32
C PRO A 59 -1.96 -11.14 -22.43
N LEU A 60 -2.34 -10.07 -21.73
CA LEU A 60 -3.60 -9.95 -20.98
C LEU A 60 -4.63 -9.07 -21.72
N SER A 61 -4.23 -8.45 -22.82
CA SER A 61 -5.08 -7.55 -23.59
C SER A 61 -6.28 -8.31 -24.14
N CYS A 62 -7.43 -7.67 -23.99
CA CYS A 62 -8.71 -8.13 -24.49
C CYS A 62 -9.33 -6.96 -25.25
N LYS A 63 -10.35 -7.21 -26.09
CA LYS A 63 -11.14 -6.10 -26.65
C LYS A 63 -11.59 -5.18 -25.51
N ALA A 64 -11.50 -3.86 -25.68
CA ALA A 64 -11.93 -2.90 -24.67
C ALA A 64 -13.32 -3.26 -24.14
N GLY A 65 -13.46 -3.37 -22.81
CA GLY A 65 -14.69 -3.86 -22.15
C GLY A 65 -14.79 -5.38 -21.95
N GLY A 66 -13.80 -6.16 -22.39
CA GLY A 66 -13.75 -7.60 -22.13
C GLY A 66 -13.48 -7.94 -20.66
N VAL A 67 -13.86 -9.15 -20.25
CA VAL A 67 -13.81 -9.61 -18.84
C VAL A 67 -12.41 -9.49 -18.23
N GLN A 68 -11.35 -9.71 -19.01
CA GLN A 68 -9.96 -9.65 -18.56
C GLN A 68 -9.54 -8.20 -18.25
N CYS A 69 -9.89 -7.26 -19.12
CA CYS A 69 -9.59 -5.84 -18.95
C CYS A 69 -10.34 -5.26 -17.74
N ARG A 70 -11.60 -5.69 -17.52
CA ARG A 70 -12.35 -5.35 -16.29
C ARG A 70 -11.69 -5.91 -15.04
N ARG A 71 -11.28 -7.18 -15.04
CA ARG A 71 -10.59 -7.80 -13.90
C ARG A 71 -9.26 -7.10 -13.58
N PHE A 72 -8.52 -6.72 -14.60
CA PHE A 72 -7.27 -5.97 -14.43
C PHE A 72 -7.52 -4.57 -13.83
N GLY A 73 -8.56 -3.86 -14.29
CA GLY A 73 -8.97 -2.60 -13.66
C GLY A 73 -9.35 -2.75 -12.18
N VAL A 74 -10.07 -3.82 -11.81
CA VAL A 74 -10.37 -4.12 -10.39
C VAL A 74 -9.07 -4.39 -9.62
N TYR A 75 -8.14 -5.16 -10.19
CA TYR A 75 -6.86 -5.45 -9.54
C TYR A 75 -6.02 -4.18 -9.31
N ARG A 76 -5.89 -3.31 -10.32
CA ARG A 76 -5.26 -1.98 -10.19
C ARG A 76 -5.87 -1.17 -9.04
N ASN A 77 -7.19 -1.07 -9.02
CA ASN A 77 -7.90 -0.32 -7.98
C ASN A 77 -7.63 -0.89 -6.58
N ASN A 78 -7.59 -2.22 -6.44
CA ASN A 78 -7.28 -2.86 -5.18
C ASN A 78 -5.84 -2.58 -4.73
N VAL A 79 -4.87 -2.58 -5.66
CA VAL A 79 -3.48 -2.24 -5.33
C VAL A 79 -3.39 -0.82 -4.79
N TYR A 80 -3.98 0.16 -5.48
CA TYR A 80 -4.01 1.55 -4.99
C TYR A 80 -4.73 1.67 -3.65
N ALA A 81 -5.88 1.01 -3.48
CA ALA A 81 -6.61 1.02 -2.22
C ALA A 81 -5.74 0.46 -1.08
N SER A 82 -5.09 -0.69 -1.29
CA SER A 82 -4.21 -1.30 -0.29
C SER A 82 -2.99 -0.42 0.04
N LEU A 83 -2.38 0.23 -0.94
CA LEU A 83 -1.25 1.15 -0.69
C LEU A 83 -1.66 2.39 0.08
N ILE A 84 -2.85 2.94 -0.22
CA ILE A 84 -3.42 4.04 0.57
C ILE A 84 -3.67 3.59 2.00
N GLU A 85 -4.26 2.41 2.22
CA GLU A 85 -4.49 1.91 3.59
C GLU A 85 -3.18 1.67 4.36
N VAL A 86 -2.12 1.22 3.68
CA VAL A 86 -0.78 1.13 4.28
C VAL A 86 -0.31 2.50 4.74
N LEU A 87 -0.42 3.54 3.89
CA LEU A 87 -0.04 4.90 4.26
C LEU A 87 -0.92 5.46 5.37
N THR A 88 -2.23 5.19 5.37
CA THR A 88 -3.14 5.61 6.45
C THR A 88 -2.73 5.01 7.79
N GLY A 89 -2.39 3.72 7.82
CA GLY A 89 -1.91 3.06 9.04
C GLY A 89 -0.52 3.54 9.48
N ARG A 90 0.28 4.04 8.53
CA ARG A 90 1.64 4.53 8.75
C ARG A 90 1.68 5.97 9.26
N PHE A 91 0.71 6.79 8.86
CA PHE A 91 0.61 8.22 9.16
C PHE A 91 -0.79 8.60 9.70
N PRO A 92 -1.29 7.94 10.76
CA PRO A 92 -2.65 8.14 11.25
C PRO A 92 -2.90 9.55 11.80
N VAL A 93 -1.91 10.17 12.46
CA VAL A 93 -2.05 11.54 12.96
C VAL A 93 -2.07 12.52 11.81
N PHE A 94 -1.18 12.36 10.84
CA PHE A 94 -1.20 13.16 9.63
C PHE A 94 -2.56 13.08 8.93
N ALA A 95 -3.07 11.87 8.69
CA ALA A 95 -4.35 11.66 8.02
C ALA A 95 -5.49 12.37 8.76
N ARG A 96 -5.46 12.36 10.09
CA ARG A 96 -6.44 13.06 10.92
C ARG A 96 -6.34 14.59 10.82
N LEU A 97 -5.13 15.14 10.76
CA LEU A 97 -4.89 16.58 10.67
C LEU A 97 -5.42 17.16 9.35
N VAL A 98 -5.23 16.44 8.25
CA VAL A 98 -5.62 16.91 6.92
C VAL A 98 -7.02 16.45 6.49
N GLY A 99 -7.56 15.42 7.14
CA GLY A 99 -8.83 14.77 6.80
C GLY A 99 -8.68 13.70 5.72
N ASP A 100 -9.57 12.70 5.78
CA ASP A 100 -9.49 11.49 4.96
C ASP A 100 -9.49 11.77 3.45
N GLU A 101 -10.31 12.70 2.98
CA GLU A 101 -10.41 13.01 1.55
C GLU A 101 -9.10 13.58 0.99
N PHE A 102 -8.53 14.56 1.69
CA PHE A 102 -7.25 15.15 1.33
C PHE A 102 -6.13 14.12 1.42
N PHE A 103 -6.09 13.34 2.51
CA PHE A 103 -5.08 12.31 2.68
C PHE A 103 -5.11 11.29 1.55
N ARG A 104 -6.30 10.76 1.21
CA ARG A 104 -6.46 9.77 0.13
C ARG A 104 -6.09 10.36 -1.23
N ALA A 105 -6.40 11.63 -1.50
CA ALA A 105 -6.01 12.29 -2.73
C ALA A 105 -4.48 12.46 -2.81
N MET A 106 -3.85 12.93 -1.75
CA MET A 106 -2.41 13.13 -1.67
C MET A 106 -1.63 11.81 -1.72
N ALA A 107 -2.10 10.77 -1.03
CA ALA A 107 -1.51 9.44 -1.03
C ALA A 107 -1.48 8.84 -2.44
N ARG A 108 -2.51 9.08 -3.28
CA ARG A 108 -2.48 8.66 -4.69
C ARG A 108 -1.34 9.32 -5.46
N VAL A 109 -1.17 10.63 -5.29
CA VAL A 109 -0.06 11.37 -5.94
C VAL A 109 1.29 10.85 -5.47
N TYR A 110 1.43 10.55 -4.17
CA TYR A 110 2.64 9.94 -3.63
C TYR A 110 2.89 8.55 -4.23
N ILE A 111 1.88 7.68 -4.32
CA ILE A 111 2.01 6.34 -4.92
C ILE A 111 2.47 6.40 -6.38
N GLU A 112 1.96 7.36 -7.14
CA GLU A 112 2.34 7.56 -8.55
C GLU A 112 3.79 8.06 -8.70
N ARG A 113 4.25 8.94 -7.81
CA ARG A 113 5.62 9.49 -7.85
C ARG A 113 6.66 8.57 -7.22
N GLU A 114 6.28 7.88 -6.15
CA GLU A 114 7.11 7.00 -5.35
C GLU A 114 6.41 5.64 -5.18
N PRO A 115 6.36 4.82 -6.25
CA PRO A 115 5.81 3.48 -6.16
C PRO A 115 6.68 2.58 -5.26
N PRO A 116 6.08 1.56 -4.61
CA PRO A 116 6.83 0.60 -3.82
C PRO A 116 7.91 -0.11 -4.67
N ARG A 117 9.15 -0.12 -4.18
CA ARG A 117 10.29 -0.81 -4.84
C ARG A 117 10.48 -2.25 -4.36
N SER A 118 9.64 -2.71 -3.43
CA SER A 118 9.72 -4.03 -2.81
C SER A 118 8.31 -4.52 -2.46
N ALA A 119 8.13 -5.84 -2.45
CA ALA A 119 6.92 -6.48 -1.92
C ALA A 119 6.79 -6.33 -0.39
N VAL A 120 7.86 -5.93 0.30
CA VAL A 120 7.86 -5.68 1.75
C VAL A 120 7.35 -4.26 2.03
N LEU A 121 6.05 -4.13 2.24
CA LEU A 121 5.38 -2.84 2.49
C LEU A 121 5.75 -2.19 3.83
N LEU A 122 6.43 -2.91 4.71
CA LEU A 122 6.93 -2.39 5.99
C LEU A 122 7.79 -1.12 5.84
N ARG A 123 8.52 -1.03 4.73
CA ARG A 123 9.41 0.10 4.41
C ARG A 123 8.75 1.13 3.50
N TYR A 124 7.50 0.89 3.09
CA TYR A 124 6.78 1.79 2.20
C TYR A 124 6.31 3.03 2.98
N GLY A 125 6.53 4.20 2.38
CA GLY A 125 6.28 5.50 3.02
C GLY A 125 7.54 6.24 3.50
N VAL A 126 8.74 5.68 3.29
CA VAL A 126 10.00 6.32 3.76
C VAL A 126 10.23 7.72 3.20
N GLY A 127 9.85 7.97 1.94
CA GLY A 127 9.96 9.29 1.31
C GLY A 127 8.75 10.19 1.55
N PHE A 128 7.70 9.71 2.24
CA PHE A 128 6.47 10.46 2.44
C PHE A 128 6.69 11.82 3.15
N PRO A 129 7.52 11.94 4.20
CA PRO A 129 7.78 13.24 4.83
C PRO A 129 8.42 14.26 3.87
N GLU A 130 9.39 13.83 3.07
CA GLU A 130 10.05 14.67 2.09
C GLU A 130 9.10 15.07 0.96
N PHE A 131 8.28 14.13 0.49
CA PHE A 131 7.22 14.40 -0.47
C PHE A 131 6.23 15.47 0.04
N VAL A 132 5.80 15.37 1.30
CA VAL A 132 4.89 16.35 1.93
C VAL A 132 5.53 17.74 1.97
N ALA A 133 6.82 17.83 2.32
CA ALA A 133 7.53 19.12 2.36
C ALA A 133 7.52 19.85 0.99
N GLY A 134 7.52 19.09 -0.11
CA GLY A 134 7.40 19.62 -1.47
C GLY A 134 5.97 19.69 -2.03
N PHE A 135 4.95 19.29 -1.26
CA PHE A 135 3.58 19.18 -1.77
C PHE A 135 2.85 20.53 -1.67
N GLY A 136 2.78 21.25 -2.78
CA GLY A 136 2.16 22.59 -2.89
C GLY A 136 0.80 22.73 -2.19
N PRO A 137 -0.16 21.80 -2.35
CA PRO A 137 -1.46 21.88 -1.67
C PRO A 137 -1.40 21.84 -0.13
N ALA A 138 -0.31 21.36 0.47
CA ALA A 138 -0.08 21.33 1.92
C ALA A 138 0.82 22.48 2.42
N ALA A 139 1.33 23.34 1.53
CA ALA A 139 2.36 24.33 1.86
C ALA A 139 1.96 25.38 2.91
N SER A 140 0.65 25.64 3.08
CA SER A 140 0.15 26.58 4.09
C SER A 140 0.24 26.05 5.53
N VAL A 141 0.45 24.74 5.71
CA VAL A 141 0.54 24.10 7.03
C VAL A 141 1.92 23.49 7.19
N THR A 142 2.88 24.32 7.60
CA THR A 142 4.32 24.02 7.56
C THR A 142 4.75 22.87 8.47
N TYR A 143 4.01 22.57 9.54
CA TYR A 143 4.34 21.49 10.47
C TYR A 143 3.95 20.08 9.97
N LEU A 144 3.22 19.97 8.85
CA LEU A 144 2.71 18.68 8.35
C LEU A 144 3.83 17.71 7.97
N ALA A 145 4.90 18.22 7.33
CA ALA A 145 6.05 17.41 6.96
C ALA A 145 6.76 16.86 8.21
N ASP A 146 6.92 17.68 9.24
CA ASP A 146 7.60 17.30 10.48
C ASP A 146 6.78 16.29 11.30
N VAL A 147 5.44 16.41 11.30
CA VAL A 147 4.56 15.40 11.88
C VAL A 147 4.69 14.07 11.14
N ALA A 148 4.70 14.08 9.80
CA ALA A 148 4.94 12.88 9.01
C ALA A 148 6.33 12.28 9.30
N ALA A 149 7.36 13.11 9.47
CA ALA A 149 8.70 12.67 9.83
C ALA A 149 8.74 12.00 11.21
N LEU A 150 8.01 12.54 12.20
CA LEU A 150 7.87 11.94 13.52
C LEU A 150 7.19 10.57 13.47
N GLU A 151 6.06 10.45 12.77
CA GLU A 151 5.36 9.17 12.57
C GLU A 151 6.22 8.16 11.80
N TRP A 152 6.98 8.63 10.81
CA TRP A 152 7.92 7.77 10.10
C TRP A 152 9.01 7.23 11.04
N ALA A 153 9.67 8.12 11.78
CA ALA A 153 10.75 7.79 12.71
C ALA A 153 10.31 6.77 13.76
N TRP A 154 9.10 6.91 14.30
CA TRP A 154 8.61 6.01 15.33
C TRP A 154 8.38 4.57 14.84
N HIS A 155 7.72 4.38 13.70
CA HIS A 155 7.58 3.04 13.11
C HIS A 155 8.92 2.49 12.62
N ALA A 156 9.80 3.35 12.09
CA ALA A 156 11.14 2.92 11.72
C ALA A 156 11.89 2.38 12.95
N ALA A 157 11.73 3.02 14.11
CA ALA A 157 12.26 2.56 15.38
C ALA A 157 11.63 1.23 15.83
N TYR A 158 10.30 1.08 15.67
CA TYR A 158 9.60 -0.15 16.03
C TYR A 158 10.01 -1.36 15.17
N HIS A 159 10.42 -1.12 13.91
CA HIS A 159 10.88 -2.15 12.98
C HIS A 159 12.40 -2.17 12.78
N ALA A 160 13.15 -1.47 13.63
CA ALA A 160 14.60 -1.49 13.59
C ALA A 160 15.10 -2.91 13.94
N PRO A 161 16.23 -3.35 13.36
CA PRO A 161 16.83 -4.61 13.75
C PRO A 161 17.27 -4.56 15.22
N ASP A 162 17.09 -5.67 15.93
CA ASP A 162 17.61 -5.83 17.28
C ASP A 162 19.14 -5.87 17.24
N VAL A 163 19.78 -4.96 17.97
CA VAL A 163 21.23 -4.89 18.12
C VAL A 163 21.55 -4.83 19.61
N THR A 164 22.52 -5.63 20.05
CA THR A 164 23.00 -5.56 21.43
C THR A 164 23.66 -4.21 21.67
N PRO A 165 23.11 -3.37 22.58
CA PRO A 165 23.74 -2.09 22.89
C PRO A 165 25.03 -2.31 23.69
N LEU A 166 25.94 -1.34 23.61
CA LEU A 166 27.10 -1.30 24.49
C LEU A 166 26.65 -1.25 25.95
N SER A 167 27.25 -2.10 26.78
CA SER A 167 27.11 -2.00 28.22
C SER A 167 27.85 -0.77 28.76
N LEU A 168 27.46 -0.28 29.95
CA LEU A 168 28.15 0.84 30.60
C LEU A 168 29.66 0.59 30.78
N PRO A 169 30.14 -0.61 31.19
CA PRO A 169 31.57 -0.89 31.27
C PRO A 169 32.29 -0.85 29.92
N GLU A 170 31.65 -1.33 28.85
CA GLU A 170 32.22 -1.26 27.50
C GLU A 170 32.29 0.18 27.00
N LEU A 171 31.26 0.99 27.29
CA LEU A 171 31.26 2.42 26.97
C LEU A 171 32.36 3.17 27.75
N ALA A 172 32.54 2.87 29.04
CA ALA A 172 33.59 3.47 29.85
C ALA A 172 34.98 3.17 29.29
N ARG A 173 35.24 1.92 28.88
CA ARG A 173 36.50 1.54 28.20
C ARG A 173 36.66 2.19 26.84
N ALA A 174 35.58 2.38 26.09
CA ALA A 174 35.62 3.09 24.81
C ALA A 174 35.97 4.57 25.02
N ALA A 175 35.49 5.19 26.10
CA ALA A 175 35.78 6.58 26.44
C ALA A 175 37.27 6.82 26.75
N GLU A 176 38.01 5.82 27.26
CA GLU A 176 39.47 5.91 27.44
C GLU A 176 40.23 6.09 26.12
N ARG A 177 39.63 5.70 24.99
CA ARG A 177 40.16 5.93 23.64
C ARG A 177 39.24 6.83 22.82
N ALA A 178 38.61 7.80 23.48
CA ALA A 178 37.60 8.67 22.85
C ALA A 178 38.10 9.37 21.57
N GLU A 179 39.40 9.67 21.50
CA GLU A 179 40.03 10.30 20.33
C GLU A 179 39.94 9.44 19.05
N ASP A 180 39.95 8.11 19.20
CA ASP A 180 39.89 7.15 18.09
C ASP A 180 38.54 6.41 18.00
N ALA A 181 37.64 6.61 18.97
CA ALA A 181 36.40 5.87 19.08
C ALA A 181 35.29 6.45 18.19
N VAL A 182 34.65 5.60 17.40
CA VAL A 182 33.44 5.96 16.62
C VAL A 182 32.22 5.31 17.26
N LEU A 183 31.38 6.13 17.90
CA LEU A 183 30.08 5.68 18.39
C LEU A 183 29.06 5.65 17.25
N ARG A 184 28.29 4.57 17.17
CA ARG A 184 27.14 4.46 16.28
C ARG A 184 25.87 4.41 17.10
N LEU A 185 24.88 5.18 16.68
CA LEU A 185 23.56 5.15 17.29
C LEU A 185 22.90 3.80 17.03
N HIS A 186 22.09 3.35 17.99
CA HIS A 186 21.25 2.19 17.79
C HIS A 186 20.31 2.45 16.59
N PRO A 187 20.04 1.47 15.71
CA PRO A 187 19.24 1.68 14.49
C PRO A 187 17.79 2.10 14.76
N SER A 188 17.30 1.96 16.00
CA SER A 188 15.98 2.46 16.41
C SER A 188 15.99 3.93 16.85
N LEU A 189 17.15 4.57 16.95
CA LEU A 189 17.27 5.96 17.34
C LEU A 189 17.27 6.86 16.11
N ALA A 190 16.32 7.79 16.05
CA ALA A 190 16.24 8.82 15.02
C ALA A 190 15.91 10.17 15.65
N GLY A 191 16.52 11.23 15.13
CA GLY A 191 16.19 12.62 15.49
C GLY A 191 15.29 13.24 14.43
N VAL A 192 14.27 13.97 14.88
CA VAL A 192 13.38 14.76 14.00
C VAL A 192 13.49 16.23 14.39
N PRO A 193 14.34 17.01 13.71
CA PRO A 193 14.44 18.44 13.97
C PRO A 193 13.16 19.12 13.48
N SER A 194 12.60 20.02 14.29
CA SER A 194 11.38 20.75 13.95
C SER A 194 11.37 22.10 14.66
N PRO A 195 11.08 23.22 13.95
CA PRO A 195 10.81 24.52 14.59
C PRO A 195 9.41 24.56 15.23
N HIS A 196 8.60 23.52 15.02
CA HIS A 196 7.23 23.41 15.51
C HIS A 196 7.12 22.43 16.71
N PRO A 197 6.11 22.58 17.58
CA PRO A 197 5.87 21.68 18.71
C PRO A 197 5.23 20.35 18.25
N VAL A 198 5.91 19.62 17.37
CA VAL A 198 5.37 18.43 16.67
C VAL A 198 5.00 17.30 17.62
N VAL A 199 5.70 17.18 18.74
CA VAL A 199 5.35 16.20 19.78
C VAL A 199 3.99 16.54 20.40
N SER A 200 3.76 17.81 20.79
CA SER A 200 2.47 18.23 21.35
C SER A 200 1.33 18.11 20.35
N ILE A 201 1.57 18.51 19.09
CA ILE A 201 0.62 18.33 18.00
C ILE A 201 0.30 16.84 17.84
N PHE A 202 1.31 15.99 17.81
CA PHE A 202 1.14 14.54 17.69
C PHE A 202 0.34 13.96 18.85
N GLU A 203 0.67 14.29 20.10
CA GLU A 203 0.00 13.76 21.30
C GLU A 203 -1.46 14.18 21.39
N LEU A 204 -1.77 15.44 21.07
CA LEU A 204 -3.16 15.91 20.97
C LEU A 204 -3.91 15.19 19.85
N ASN A 205 -3.18 14.72 18.84
CA ASN A 205 -3.75 14.07 17.67
C ASN A 205 -3.79 12.55 17.69
N ALA A 206 -3.01 11.91 18.54
CA ALA A 206 -2.99 10.46 18.72
C ALA A 206 -4.27 9.96 19.43
N GLN A 207 -5.01 9.06 18.79
CA GLN A 207 -6.22 8.43 19.35
C GLN A 207 -5.91 7.55 20.57
N GLU A 208 -6.92 7.29 21.43
CA GLU A 208 -6.86 6.21 22.42
C GLU A 208 -6.92 4.83 21.73
N GLY A 209 -5.74 4.33 21.35
CA GLY A 209 -5.49 3.04 20.72
C GLY A 209 -4.05 2.58 20.91
N GLU A 210 -3.63 1.48 20.27
CA GLU A 210 -2.25 0.93 20.35
C GLU A 210 -1.16 2.00 20.17
N VAL A 211 -1.44 3.00 19.32
CA VAL A 211 -0.61 4.17 19.08
C VAL A 211 -0.26 4.90 20.39
N ARG A 212 -1.27 5.30 21.18
CA ARG A 212 -1.05 5.96 22.48
C ARG A 212 -0.49 5.00 23.53
N ARG A 213 -0.82 3.69 23.47
CA ARG A 213 -0.25 2.69 24.41
C ARG A 213 1.23 2.38 24.15
N GLY A 214 1.67 2.41 22.90
CA GLY A 214 3.08 2.29 22.51
C GLY A 214 3.86 3.55 22.88
N TRP A 215 3.30 4.73 22.57
CA TRP A 215 3.86 6.03 22.92
C TRP A 215 3.99 6.24 24.44
N SER A 216 2.90 6.10 25.19
CA SER A 216 2.90 6.34 26.65
C SER A 216 3.72 5.33 27.45
N ARG A 217 4.12 4.19 26.87
CA ARG A 217 5.10 3.26 27.48
C ARG A 217 6.53 3.71 27.18
N ALA A 218 6.82 4.09 25.93
CA ALA A 218 8.13 4.60 25.54
C ALA A 218 8.48 5.94 26.22
N ALA A 219 7.52 6.87 26.29
CA ALA A 219 7.71 8.20 26.90
C ALA A 219 7.86 8.15 28.43
N ARG A 220 7.32 7.11 29.12
CA ARG A 220 7.42 6.96 30.59
C ARG A 220 8.63 6.16 31.07
N THR A 221 9.30 5.38 30.23
CA THR A 221 10.34 4.43 30.69
C THR A 221 11.78 4.74 30.27
N ARG A 222 12.04 5.81 29.49
CA ARG A 222 13.42 6.10 29.02
C ARG A 222 13.75 7.58 28.88
N TRP A 223 13.46 8.38 29.90
CA TRP A 223 14.04 9.72 30.03
C TRP A 223 14.56 9.97 31.44
N TRP A 224 15.31 9.01 31.98
CA TRP A 224 16.34 9.17 33.02
C TRP A 224 17.33 8.02 32.87
#